data_AF-A0A957MZ48-F1
#
_entry.id   AF-A0A957MZ48-F1
#
_cell.length_a   1.000
_cell.length_b   1.000
_cell.length_c   1.000
_cell.angle_alpha   90.00
_cell.angle_beta   90.00
_cell.angle_gamma   90.00
#
_symmetry.space_group_name_H-M   'P 1'
#
loop_
_entity.id
_entity.type
_entity.pdbx_description
1 polymer ?
#
loop_
_entity_poly.entity_id
_entity_poly.type
_entity_poly.pdbx_seq_one_letter_code
_entity_poly.pdbx_strand_id
1 'polypeptide(L)'
;MENVILTISLVVLFTLIGAGVAGYLAFKRGREAGIQVEKDRQEAMRLGAEEQAARIVAEAESQAKQFQLSIKEEEVQRRKEMDAEAARRRNELEKIEERLQNRLDQAERRLQQIDARERKLNQRENRCNEREAKLTTVEEEWTAELQRVANMNEDEARLVLLDRVEQKSRLEMARKIREVEGQAAEEADRRAREIITLALERIASEHVSEFSVSSVDLPSDEMKGRIIGRQGR
;
A
#
# COMPACT_ATOMS: atom_id res chain seq x y z
N MET A 1 6.61 17.51 -152.21
CA MET A 1 6.23 16.42 -151.28
C MET A 1 7.19 16.28 -150.08
N GLU A 2 8.40 16.85 -150.12
CA GLU A 2 9.36 16.77 -149.00
C GLU A 2 8.95 17.53 -147.73
N ASN A 3 8.35 18.72 -147.82
CA ASN A 3 7.94 19.49 -146.64
C ASN A 3 6.84 18.82 -145.79
N VAL A 4 5.96 18.04 -146.41
CA VAL A 4 4.85 17.35 -145.71
C VAL A 4 5.38 16.19 -144.87
N ILE A 5 6.37 15.45 -145.38
CA ILE A 5 7.00 14.34 -144.66
C ILE A 5 7.78 14.86 -143.44
N LEU A 6 8.44 16.01 -143.58
CA LEU A 6 9.21 16.66 -142.52
C LEU A 6 8.31 17.22 -141.40
N THR A 7 7.13 17.75 -141.74
CA THR A 7 6.15 18.17 -140.73
C THR A 7 5.53 17.00 -139.97
N ILE A 8 5.26 15.88 -140.66
CA ILE A 8 4.67 14.69 -140.04
C ILE A 8 5.67 14.03 -139.08
N SER A 9 6.95 13.92 -139.46
CA SER A 9 7.99 13.36 -138.58
C SER A 9 8.22 14.22 -137.33
N LEU A 10 8.15 15.53 -137.45
CA LEU A 10 8.32 16.47 -136.34
C LEU A 10 7.14 16.43 -135.36
N VAL A 11 5.90 16.29 -135.87
CA VAL A 11 4.71 16.08 -135.04
C VAL A 11 4.79 14.75 -134.29
N VAL A 12 5.22 13.67 -134.94
CA VAL A 12 5.40 12.35 -134.30
C VAL A 12 6.50 12.39 -133.22
N LEU A 13 7.58 13.15 -133.45
CA LEU A 13 8.63 13.31 -132.45
C LEU A 13 8.13 14.08 -131.22
N PHE A 14 7.39 15.17 -131.41
CA PHE A 14 6.83 15.96 -130.30
C PHE A 14 5.76 15.19 -129.51
N THR A 15 4.94 14.35 -130.16
CA THR A 15 3.96 13.51 -129.46
C THR A 15 4.63 12.40 -128.67
N LEU A 16 5.69 11.78 -129.18
CA LEU A 16 6.49 10.79 -128.45
C LEU A 16 7.20 11.40 -127.24
N ILE A 17 7.79 12.59 -127.38
CA ILE A 17 8.43 13.32 -126.27
C ILE A 17 7.36 13.73 -125.24
N GLY A 18 6.22 14.24 -125.68
CA GLY A 18 5.10 14.62 -124.80
C GLY A 18 4.54 13.43 -124.01
N ALA A 19 4.37 12.27 -124.67
CA ALA A 19 3.95 11.03 -124.02
C ALA A 19 4.99 10.51 -123.02
N GLY A 20 6.29 10.62 -123.35
CA GLY A 20 7.38 10.25 -122.44
C GLY A 20 7.45 11.13 -121.19
N VAL A 21 7.29 12.45 -121.34
CA VAL A 21 7.27 13.40 -120.22
C VAL A 21 6.01 13.21 -119.36
N ALA A 22 4.84 13.01 -119.98
CA ALA A 22 3.60 12.72 -119.26
C ALA A 22 3.68 11.39 -118.48
N GLY A 23 4.24 10.35 -119.09
CA GLY A 23 4.50 9.06 -118.43
C GLY A 23 5.48 9.18 -117.26
N TYR A 24 6.56 9.94 -117.43
CA TYR A 24 7.53 10.19 -116.36
C TYR A 24 6.93 10.97 -115.19
N LEU A 25 6.13 12.02 -115.46
CA LEU A 25 5.44 12.80 -114.43
C LEU A 25 4.37 11.98 -113.70
N ALA A 26 3.63 11.13 -114.42
CA ALA A 26 2.65 10.21 -113.82
C ALA A 26 3.34 9.14 -112.96
N PHE A 27 4.45 8.57 -113.43
CA PHE A 27 5.25 7.61 -112.66
C PHE A 27 5.89 8.24 -111.42
N LYS A 28 6.41 9.46 -111.53
CA LYS A 28 6.99 10.21 -110.42
C LYS A 28 5.93 10.55 -109.36
N ARG A 29 4.77 11.08 -109.76
CA ARG A 29 3.63 11.32 -108.85
C ARG A 29 3.09 10.05 -108.22
N GLY A 30 3.01 8.94 -108.98
CA GLY A 30 2.60 7.64 -108.45
C GLY A 30 3.56 7.08 -107.40
N ARG A 31 4.88 7.21 -107.62
CA ARG A 31 5.90 6.85 -106.62
C ARG A 31 5.85 7.74 -105.38
N GLU A 32 5.72 9.05 -105.55
CA GLU A 32 5.63 9.99 -104.42
C GLU A 32 4.36 9.76 -103.58
N ALA A 33 3.21 9.55 -104.22
CA ALA A 33 1.96 9.21 -103.55
C ALA A 33 2.04 7.84 -102.83
N GLY A 34 2.64 6.83 -103.47
CA GLY A 34 2.85 5.51 -102.85
C GLY A 34 3.78 5.58 -101.62
N ILE A 35 4.85 6.38 -101.70
CA ILE A 35 5.75 6.62 -100.55
C ILE A 35 5.02 7.36 -99.42
N GLN A 36 4.14 8.32 -99.74
CA GLN A 36 3.39 9.05 -98.71
C GLN A 36 2.38 8.15 -97.99
N VAL A 37 1.63 7.33 -98.73
CA VAL A 37 0.69 6.37 -98.13
C VAL A 37 1.42 5.34 -97.26
N GLU A 38 2.59 4.86 -97.68
CA GLU A 38 3.40 3.94 -96.88
C GLU A 38 3.93 4.60 -95.60
N LYS A 39 4.34 5.88 -95.67
CA LYS A 39 4.74 6.67 -94.50
C LYS A 39 3.57 6.89 -93.54
N ASP A 40 2.42 7.31 -94.03
CA ASP A 40 1.23 7.55 -93.21
C ASP A 40 0.77 6.25 -92.53
N ARG A 41 0.88 5.10 -93.22
CA ARG A 41 0.61 3.79 -92.65
C ARG A 41 1.61 3.39 -91.57
N GLN A 42 2.90 3.66 -91.79
CA GLN A 42 3.94 3.43 -90.79
C GLN A 42 3.75 4.34 -89.56
N GLU A 43 3.40 5.61 -89.76
CA GLU A 43 3.10 6.54 -88.67
C GLU A 43 1.86 6.11 -87.89
N ALA A 44 0.78 5.71 -88.56
CA ALA A 44 -0.41 5.18 -87.90
C ALA A 44 -0.13 3.89 -87.11
N MET A 45 0.69 2.98 -87.66
CA MET A 45 1.12 1.78 -86.93
C MET A 45 2.00 2.12 -85.73
N ARG A 46 2.91 3.08 -85.85
CA ARG A 46 3.75 3.55 -84.74
C ARG A 46 2.91 4.21 -83.65
N LEU A 47 2.00 5.10 -84.02
CA LEU A 47 1.09 5.76 -83.08
C LEU A 47 0.23 4.73 -82.34
N GLY A 48 -0.33 3.75 -83.06
CA GLY A 48 -1.11 2.67 -82.45
C GLY A 48 -0.28 1.79 -81.51
N ALA A 49 0.98 1.50 -81.86
CA ALA A 49 1.90 0.76 -81.00
C ALA A 49 2.31 1.56 -79.76
N GLU A 50 2.56 2.87 -79.90
CA GLU A 50 2.86 3.78 -78.78
C GLU A 50 1.66 3.91 -77.84
N GLU A 51 0.44 4.01 -78.37
CA GLU A 51 -0.78 4.07 -77.56
C GLU A 51 -1.03 2.75 -76.81
N GLN A 52 -0.83 1.60 -77.47
CA GLN A 52 -0.94 0.29 -76.81
C GLN A 52 0.12 0.12 -75.72
N ALA A 53 1.37 0.50 -75.99
CA ALA A 53 2.43 0.47 -75.00
C ALA A 53 2.11 1.37 -73.80
N ALA A 54 1.62 2.59 -74.05
CA ALA A 54 1.20 3.52 -73.00
C ALA A 54 0.04 2.95 -72.17
N ARG A 55 -0.95 2.31 -72.80
CA ARG A 55 -2.06 1.64 -72.09
C ARG A 55 -1.57 0.49 -71.23
N ILE A 56 -0.70 -0.38 -71.75
CA ILE A 56 -0.13 -1.50 -70.99
C ILE A 56 0.65 -1.00 -69.77
N VAL A 57 1.47 0.05 -69.94
CA VAL A 57 2.20 0.66 -68.81
C VAL A 57 1.25 1.27 -67.79
N ALA A 58 0.23 2.01 -68.23
CA ALA A 58 -0.76 2.61 -67.32
C ALA A 58 -1.56 1.55 -66.55
N GLU A 59 -1.96 0.45 -67.22
CA GLU A 59 -2.63 -0.68 -66.57
C GLU A 59 -1.71 -1.38 -65.57
N ALA A 60 -0.45 -1.64 -65.94
CA ALA A 60 0.55 -2.24 -65.05
C ALA A 60 0.81 -1.36 -63.81
N GLU A 61 0.93 -0.04 -63.99
CA GLU A 61 1.08 0.91 -62.89
C GLU A 61 -0.16 0.94 -61.99
N SER A 62 -1.36 0.91 -62.58
CA SER A 62 -2.61 0.87 -61.82
C SER A 62 -2.73 -0.43 -61.00
N GLN A 63 -2.42 -1.57 -61.61
CA GLN A 63 -2.42 -2.87 -60.92
C GLN A 63 -1.37 -2.90 -59.81
N ALA A 64 -0.16 -2.40 -60.06
CA ALA A 64 0.89 -2.31 -59.05
C ALA A 64 0.46 -1.44 -57.85
N LYS A 65 -0.18 -0.29 -58.12
CA LYS A 65 -0.73 0.58 -57.06
C LYS A 65 -1.85 -0.12 -56.29
N GLN A 66 -2.78 -0.78 -56.96
CA GLN A 66 -3.86 -1.54 -56.32
C GLN A 66 -3.32 -2.66 -55.44
N PHE A 67 -2.33 -3.41 -55.92
CA PHE A 67 -1.68 -4.47 -55.16
C PHE A 67 -0.91 -3.93 -53.95
N GLN A 68 -0.23 -2.79 -54.08
CA GLN A 68 0.40 -2.13 -52.93
C GLN A 68 -0.62 -1.63 -51.91
N LEU A 69 -1.78 -1.14 -52.36
CA LEU A 69 -2.86 -0.74 -51.46
C LEU A 69 -3.47 -1.94 -50.74
N SER A 70 -3.73 -3.05 -51.44
CA SER A 70 -4.27 -4.26 -50.82
C SER A 70 -3.31 -4.85 -49.78
N ILE A 71 -2.00 -4.86 -50.05
CA ILE A 71 -1.00 -5.27 -49.06
C ILE A 71 -1.05 -4.38 -47.82
N LYS A 72 -1.10 -3.04 -48.01
CA LYS A 72 -1.18 -2.09 -46.89
C LYS A 72 -2.48 -2.27 -46.08
N GLU A 73 -3.60 -2.51 -46.75
CA GLU A 73 -4.88 -2.78 -46.09
C GLU A 73 -4.83 -4.08 -45.28
N GLU A 74 -4.28 -5.15 -45.83
CA GLU A 74 -4.07 -6.41 -45.11
C GLU A 74 -3.11 -6.27 -43.93
N GLU A 75 -2.06 -5.47 -44.06
CA GLU A 75 -1.14 -5.18 -42.95
C GLU A 75 -1.83 -4.41 -41.83
N VAL A 76 -2.62 -3.38 -42.17
CA VAL A 76 -3.40 -2.62 -41.19
C VAL A 76 -4.42 -3.52 -40.51
N GLN A 77 -5.11 -4.38 -41.26
CA GLN A 77 -6.10 -5.29 -40.72
C GLN A 77 -5.45 -6.33 -39.79
N ARG A 78 -4.34 -6.94 -40.20
CA ARG A 78 -3.56 -7.85 -39.35
C ARG A 78 -3.08 -7.18 -38.07
N ARG A 79 -2.58 -5.95 -38.15
CA ARG A 79 -2.17 -5.17 -36.96
C ARG A 79 -3.35 -4.95 -36.01
N LYS A 80 -4.51 -4.55 -36.52
CA LYS A 80 -5.72 -4.37 -35.69
C LYS A 80 -6.15 -5.67 -35.00
N GLU A 81 -6.09 -6.79 -35.70
CA GLU A 81 -6.41 -8.11 -35.14
C GLU A 81 -5.43 -8.51 -34.04
N MET A 82 -4.13 -8.31 -34.28
CA MET A 82 -3.08 -8.54 -33.27
C MET A 82 -3.26 -7.65 -32.03
N ASP A 83 -3.56 -6.36 -32.22
CA ASP A 83 -3.78 -5.42 -31.11
C ASP A 83 -5.03 -5.80 -30.31
N ALA A 84 -6.10 -6.21 -31.00
CA ALA A 84 -7.33 -6.68 -30.36
C ALA A 84 -7.10 -7.99 -29.57
N GLU A 85 -6.34 -8.92 -30.12
CA GLU A 85 -5.97 -10.17 -29.44
C GLU A 85 -5.07 -9.89 -28.22
N ALA A 86 -4.07 -9.03 -28.37
CA ALA A 86 -3.20 -8.62 -27.27
C ALA A 86 -3.99 -7.95 -26.14
N ALA A 87 -4.95 -7.09 -26.47
CA ALA A 87 -5.85 -6.47 -25.50
C ALA A 87 -6.73 -7.50 -24.79
N ARG A 88 -7.28 -8.49 -25.51
CA ARG A 88 -8.06 -9.58 -24.91
C ARG A 88 -7.22 -10.41 -23.95
N ARG A 89 -6.03 -10.86 -24.38
CA ARG A 89 -5.09 -11.61 -23.54
C ARG A 89 -4.69 -10.82 -22.30
N ARG A 90 -4.43 -9.51 -22.44
CA ARG A 90 -4.11 -8.64 -21.30
C ARG A 90 -5.26 -8.60 -20.28
N ASN A 91 -6.49 -8.40 -20.74
CA ASN A 91 -7.67 -8.39 -19.86
C ASN A 91 -7.93 -9.75 -19.20
N GLU A 92 -7.65 -10.86 -19.90
CA GLU A 92 -7.74 -12.20 -19.33
C GLU A 92 -6.68 -12.44 -18.25
N LEU A 93 -5.43 -12.02 -18.49
CA LEU A 93 -4.35 -12.08 -17.52
C LEU A 93 -4.68 -11.26 -16.27
N GLU A 94 -5.15 -10.03 -16.42
CA GLU A 94 -5.55 -9.17 -15.30
C GLU A 94 -6.65 -9.82 -14.44
N LYS A 95 -7.65 -10.44 -15.07
CA LYS A 95 -8.70 -11.20 -14.36
C LYS A 95 -8.15 -12.42 -13.62
N ILE A 96 -7.16 -13.11 -14.20
CA ILE A 96 -6.52 -14.26 -13.56
C ILE A 96 -5.68 -13.79 -12.37
N GLU A 97 -4.92 -12.71 -12.52
CA GLU A 97 -4.14 -12.09 -11.46
C GLU A 97 -5.03 -11.66 -10.30
N GLU A 98 -6.15 -10.98 -10.56
CA GLU A 98 -7.12 -10.58 -9.53
C GLU A 98 -7.69 -11.81 -8.79
N ARG A 99 -8.04 -12.87 -9.51
CA ARG A 99 -8.53 -14.13 -8.90
C ARG A 99 -7.46 -14.82 -8.07
N LEU A 100 -6.20 -14.81 -8.52
CA LEU A 100 -5.08 -15.37 -7.79
C LEU A 100 -4.80 -14.58 -6.53
N GLN A 101 -4.79 -13.25 -6.60
CA GLN A 101 -4.60 -12.37 -5.45
C GLN A 101 -5.70 -12.60 -4.40
N ASN A 102 -6.96 -12.64 -4.83
CA ASN A 102 -8.07 -12.96 -3.93
C ASN A 102 -7.93 -14.33 -3.25
N ARG A 103 -7.42 -15.34 -3.96
CA ARG A 103 -7.14 -16.67 -3.37
C ARG A 103 -5.97 -16.63 -2.39
N LEU A 104 -4.94 -15.85 -2.68
CA LEU A 104 -3.78 -15.64 -1.81
C LEU A 104 -4.23 -14.98 -0.50
N ASP A 105 -4.97 -13.89 -0.58
CA ASP A 105 -5.49 -13.18 0.60
C ASP A 105 -6.40 -14.08 1.45
N GLN A 106 -7.23 -14.92 0.82
CA GLN A 106 -8.05 -15.90 1.53
C GLN A 106 -7.22 -16.99 2.21
N ALA A 107 -6.17 -17.47 1.55
CA ALA A 107 -5.26 -18.47 2.11
C ALA A 107 -4.48 -17.90 3.30
N GLU A 108 -3.96 -16.67 3.19
CA GLU A 108 -3.26 -15.98 4.29
C GLU A 108 -4.17 -15.77 5.49
N ARG A 109 -5.42 -15.33 5.28
CA ARG A 109 -6.40 -15.20 6.38
C ARG A 109 -6.67 -16.53 7.06
N ARG A 110 -6.79 -17.63 6.30
CA ARG A 110 -6.97 -18.98 6.87
C ARG A 110 -5.74 -19.41 7.66
N LEU A 111 -4.54 -19.15 7.16
CA LEU A 111 -3.29 -19.45 7.85
C LEU A 111 -3.21 -18.72 9.19
N GLN A 112 -3.48 -17.41 9.21
CA GLN A 112 -3.52 -16.62 10.45
C GLN A 112 -4.55 -17.15 11.45
N GLN A 113 -5.72 -17.60 10.98
CA GLN A 113 -6.73 -18.22 11.85
C GLN A 113 -6.27 -19.56 12.44
N ILE A 114 -5.55 -20.36 11.64
CA ILE A 114 -4.97 -21.64 12.09
C ILE A 114 -3.88 -21.37 13.12
N ASP A 115 -2.94 -20.47 12.85
CA ASP A 115 -1.86 -20.11 13.79
C ASP A 115 -2.42 -19.60 15.12
N ALA A 116 -3.48 -18.76 15.07
CA ALA A 116 -4.13 -18.26 16.27
C ALA A 116 -4.83 -19.37 17.07
N ARG A 117 -5.41 -20.36 16.39
CA ARG A 117 -6.01 -21.55 17.03
C ARG A 117 -4.94 -22.45 17.63
N GLU A 118 -3.84 -22.67 16.92
CA GLU A 118 -2.72 -23.49 17.39
C GLU A 118 -2.11 -22.89 18.65
N ARG A 119 -1.83 -21.58 18.67
CA ARG A 119 -1.35 -20.89 19.88
C ARG A 119 -2.30 -21.05 21.06
N LYS A 120 -3.62 -20.93 20.84
CA LYS A 120 -4.64 -21.13 21.88
C LYS A 120 -4.68 -22.58 22.37
N LEU A 121 -4.52 -23.55 21.46
CA LEU A 121 -4.48 -24.97 21.83
C LEU A 121 -3.23 -25.27 22.66
N ASN A 122 -2.05 -24.81 22.23
CA ASN A 122 -0.80 -25.00 22.99
C ASN A 122 -0.88 -24.37 24.39
N GLN A 123 -1.47 -23.18 24.52
CA GLN A 123 -1.70 -22.57 25.83
C GLN A 123 -2.63 -23.40 26.72
N ARG A 124 -3.70 -23.97 26.14
CA ARG A 124 -4.63 -24.84 26.87
C ARG A 124 -3.95 -26.15 27.28
N GLU A 125 -3.18 -26.75 26.39
CA GLU A 125 -2.41 -27.96 26.64
C GLU A 125 -1.41 -27.75 27.78
N ASN A 126 -0.60 -26.69 27.73
CA ASN A 126 0.32 -26.35 28.81
C ASN A 126 -0.40 -26.18 30.15
N ARG A 127 -1.55 -25.50 30.17
CA ARG A 127 -2.35 -25.33 31.39
C ARG A 127 -2.94 -26.65 31.90
N CYS A 128 -3.33 -27.56 31.01
CA CYS A 128 -3.77 -28.89 31.39
C CYS A 128 -2.62 -29.68 32.01
N ASN A 129 -1.45 -29.69 31.36
CA ASN A 129 -0.25 -30.39 31.85
C ASN A 129 0.19 -29.86 33.22
N GLU A 130 0.18 -28.55 33.43
CA GLU A 130 0.45 -27.94 34.74
C GLU A 130 -0.55 -28.36 35.82
N ARG A 131 -1.84 -28.48 35.46
CA ARG A 131 -2.88 -28.92 36.38
C ARG A 131 -2.75 -30.39 36.71
N GLU A 132 -2.43 -31.21 35.72
CA GLU A 132 -2.22 -32.64 35.88
C GLU A 132 -1.02 -32.89 36.80
N ALA A 133 0.11 -32.22 36.58
CA ALA A 133 1.27 -32.30 37.47
C ALA A 133 0.94 -31.84 38.91
N LYS A 134 0.13 -30.79 39.08
CA LYS A 134 -0.36 -30.35 40.40
C LYS A 134 -1.30 -31.36 41.06
N LEU A 135 -2.16 -32.01 40.28
CA LEU A 135 -3.05 -33.05 40.80
C LEU A 135 -2.25 -34.26 41.27
N THR A 136 -1.29 -34.73 40.47
CA THR A 136 -0.41 -35.85 40.85
C THR A 136 0.34 -35.55 42.14
N THR A 137 0.93 -34.36 42.28
CA THR A 137 1.62 -33.96 43.52
C THR A 137 0.68 -33.90 44.72
N VAL A 138 -0.54 -33.35 44.56
CA VAL A 138 -1.54 -33.33 45.63
C VAL A 138 -2.01 -34.75 46.00
N GLU A 139 -2.16 -35.65 45.02
CA GLU A 139 -2.51 -37.06 45.27
C GLU A 139 -1.41 -37.79 46.05
N GLU A 140 -0.15 -37.54 45.73
CA GLU A 140 1.00 -38.06 46.49
C GLU A 140 1.01 -37.51 47.93
N GLU A 141 0.82 -36.20 48.11
CA GLU A 141 0.72 -35.56 49.43
C GLU A 141 -0.44 -36.12 50.25
N TRP A 142 -1.64 -36.26 49.66
CA TRP A 142 -2.81 -36.85 50.31
C TRP A 142 -2.59 -38.30 50.70
N THR A 143 -1.94 -39.09 49.84
CA THR A 143 -1.63 -40.49 50.14
C THR A 143 -0.66 -40.59 51.30
N ALA A 144 0.39 -39.76 51.32
CA ALA A 144 1.34 -39.69 52.42
C ALA A 144 0.67 -39.23 53.73
N GLU A 145 -0.24 -38.24 53.65
CA GLU A 145 -1.03 -37.77 54.78
C GLU A 145 -1.91 -38.88 55.37
N LEU A 146 -2.64 -39.60 54.51
CA LEU A 146 -3.50 -40.70 54.90
C LEU A 146 -2.70 -41.82 55.57
N GLN A 147 -1.54 -42.18 55.02
CA GLN A 147 -0.64 -43.15 55.65
C GLN A 147 -0.15 -42.68 57.02
N ARG A 148 0.18 -41.39 57.16
CA ARG A 148 0.58 -40.81 58.45
C ARG A 148 -0.56 -40.87 59.46
N VAL A 149 -1.78 -40.47 59.07
CA VAL A 149 -2.95 -40.50 59.96
C VAL A 149 -3.35 -41.94 60.32
N ALA A 150 -3.29 -42.87 59.37
CA ALA A 150 -3.62 -44.28 59.62
C ALA A 150 -2.64 -44.98 60.57
N ASN A 151 -1.39 -44.52 60.63
CA ASN A 151 -0.38 -45.03 61.56
C ASN A 151 -0.36 -44.33 62.93
N MET A 152 -1.17 -43.28 63.14
CA MET A 152 -1.22 -42.56 64.41
C MET A 152 -2.20 -43.21 65.40
N ASN A 153 -1.78 -43.33 66.66
CA ASN A 153 -2.69 -43.63 67.77
C ASN A 153 -3.31 -42.35 68.37
N GLU A 154 -4.32 -42.51 69.25
CA GLU A 154 -5.09 -41.38 69.81
C GLU A 154 -4.22 -40.39 70.62
N ASP A 155 -3.22 -40.90 71.34
CA ASP A 155 -2.33 -40.08 72.17
C ASP A 155 -1.31 -39.30 71.32
N GLU A 156 -0.78 -39.91 70.26
CA GLU A 156 0.07 -39.24 69.26
C GLU A 156 -0.70 -38.14 68.51
N ALA A 157 -1.94 -38.40 68.11
CA ALA A 157 -2.79 -37.40 67.46
C ALA A 157 -3.07 -36.21 68.39
N ARG A 158 -3.33 -36.46 69.68
CA ARG A 158 -3.51 -35.43 70.70
C ARG A 158 -2.26 -34.57 70.87
N LEU A 159 -1.07 -35.19 70.93
CA LEU A 159 0.21 -34.47 71.04
C LEU A 159 0.47 -33.56 69.84
N VAL A 160 0.26 -34.06 68.62
CA VAL A 160 0.47 -33.26 67.40
C VAL A 160 -0.52 -32.09 67.33
N LEU A 161 -1.78 -32.28 67.73
CA LEU A 161 -2.76 -31.19 67.80
C LEU A 161 -2.34 -30.12 68.80
N LEU A 162 -1.91 -30.54 70.01
CA LEU A 162 -1.47 -29.63 71.06
C LEU A 162 -0.25 -28.82 70.63
N ASP A 163 0.75 -29.44 70.01
CA ASP A 163 1.94 -28.74 69.48
C ASP A 163 1.55 -27.73 68.38
N ARG A 164 0.63 -28.10 67.47
CA ARG A 164 0.16 -27.20 66.40
C ARG A 164 -0.60 -25.98 66.95
N VAL A 165 -1.45 -26.21 67.95
CA VAL A 165 -2.18 -25.15 68.64
C VAL A 165 -1.21 -24.27 69.42
N GLU A 166 -0.21 -24.85 70.08
CA GLU A 166 0.82 -24.11 70.79
C GLU A 166 1.64 -23.21 69.85
N GLN A 167 2.12 -23.74 68.73
CA GLN A 167 2.85 -23.00 67.69
C GLN A 167 2.03 -21.81 67.17
N LYS A 168 0.75 -22.05 66.83
CA LYS A 168 -0.15 -21.01 66.34
C LYS A 168 -0.43 -19.96 67.42
N SER A 169 -0.67 -20.40 68.65
CA SER A 169 -0.94 -19.52 69.80
C SER A 169 0.28 -18.67 70.14
N ARG A 170 1.50 -19.20 70.05
CA ARG A 170 2.75 -18.44 70.24
C ARG A 170 2.89 -17.32 69.21
N LEU A 171 2.59 -17.59 67.93
CA LEU A 171 2.61 -16.58 66.87
C LEU A 171 1.56 -15.48 67.07
N GLU A 172 0.34 -15.86 67.44
CA GLU A 172 -0.74 -14.90 67.73
C GLU A 172 -0.43 -14.08 68.99
N MET A 173 0.07 -14.71 70.04
CA MET A 173 0.48 -14.05 71.28
C MET A 173 1.64 -13.07 71.02
N ALA A 174 2.63 -13.45 70.21
CA ALA A 174 3.73 -12.55 69.83
C ALA A 174 3.24 -11.31 69.08
N ARG A 175 2.23 -11.44 68.22
CA ARG A 175 1.58 -10.28 67.58
C ARG A 175 0.84 -9.42 68.61
N LYS A 176 0.10 -10.06 69.53
CA LYS A 176 -0.68 -9.36 70.55
C LYS A 176 0.22 -8.59 71.52
N ILE A 177 1.34 -9.17 71.93
CA ILE A 177 2.34 -8.51 72.77
C ILE A 177 2.86 -7.25 72.08
N ARG A 178 3.26 -7.32 70.80
CA ARG A 178 3.72 -6.13 70.07
C ARG A 178 2.63 -5.05 69.93
N GLU A 179 1.38 -5.46 69.71
CA GLU A 179 0.24 -4.54 69.66
C GLU A 179 0.04 -3.81 71.00
N VAL A 180 0.07 -4.57 72.11
CA VAL A 180 -0.09 -4.04 73.47
C VAL A 180 1.09 -3.15 73.87
N GLU A 181 2.32 -3.53 73.54
CA GLU A 181 3.51 -2.71 73.75
C GLU A 181 3.42 -1.38 72.99
N GLY A 182 2.95 -1.41 71.73
CA GLY A 182 2.69 -0.21 70.95
C GLY A 182 1.65 0.71 71.60
N GLN A 183 0.50 0.15 72.02
CA GLN A 183 -0.55 0.90 72.72
C GLN A 183 -0.05 1.50 74.04
N ALA A 184 0.74 0.74 74.80
CA ALA A 184 1.32 1.22 76.06
C ALA A 184 2.30 2.37 75.85
N ALA A 185 3.12 2.31 74.79
CA ALA A 185 4.03 3.39 74.42
C ALA A 185 3.27 4.67 74.00
N GLU A 186 2.20 4.54 73.21
CA GLU A 186 1.36 5.67 72.81
C GLU A 186 0.63 6.32 74.00
N GLU A 187 0.08 5.51 74.91
CA GLU A 187 -0.54 5.99 76.15
C GLU A 187 0.48 6.68 77.07
N ALA A 188 1.69 6.12 77.17
CA ALA A 188 2.77 6.72 77.96
C ALA A 188 3.20 8.08 77.38
N ASP A 189 3.35 8.21 76.06
CA ASP A 189 3.68 9.50 75.41
C ASP A 189 2.56 10.53 75.64
N ARG A 190 1.30 10.12 75.51
CA ARG A 190 0.15 10.99 75.76
C ARG A 190 0.14 11.50 77.21
N ARG A 191 0.29 10.61 78.19
CA ARG A 191 0.35 10.99 79.61
C ARG A 191 1.56 11.86 79.93
N ALA A 192 2.72 11.57 79.35
CA ALA A 192 3.91 12.39 79.52
C ALA A 192 3.66 13.83 79.03
N ARG A 193 3.05 13.99 77.84
CA ARG A 193 2.66 15.31 77.32
C ARG A 193 1.64 16.01 78.20
N GLU A 194 0.64 15.31 78.71
CA GLU A 194 -0.36 15.87 79.64
C GLU A 194 0.31 16.36 80.93
N ILE A 195 1.20 15.56 81.54
CA ILE A 195 1.93 15.95 82.75
C ILE A 195 2.82 17.16 82.51
N ILE A 196 3.57 17.18 81.40
CA ILE A 196 4.43 18.33 81.03
C ILE A 196 3.59 19.57 80.80
N THR A 197 2.46 19.45 80.11
CA THR A 197 1.55 20.57 79.83
C THR A 197 0.98 21.13 81.13
N LEU A 198 0.50 20.27 82.04
CA LEU A 198 -0.02 20.67 83.34
C LEU A 198 1.07 21.33 84.22
N ALA A 199 2.30 20.81 84.19
CA ALA A 199 3.42 21.40 84.88
C ALA A 199 3.76 22.79 84.33
N LEU A 200 3.73 22.94 83.00
CA LEU A 200 3.96 24.22 82.32
C LEU A 200 2.85 25.23 82.64
N GLU A 201 1.58 24.84 82.59
CA GLU A 201 0.45 25.70 82.98
C GLU A 201 0.60 26.22 84.42
N ARG A 202 1.02 25.35 85.35
CA ARG A 202 1.22 25.70 86.76
C ARG A 202 2.37 26.69 86.95
N ILE A 203 3.50 26.48 86.28
CA ILE A 203 4.70 27.35 86.39
C ILE A 203 4.49 28.67 85.61
N ALA A 204 3.82 28.62 84.46
CA ALA A 204 3.57 29.81 83.64
C ALA A 204 2.74 30.86 84.38
N SER A 205 1.75 30.45 85.18
CA SER A 205 0.98 31.39 86.01
C SER A 205 1.87 32.12 87.03
N GLU A 206 2.79 31.41 87.69
CA GLU A 206 3.70 32.00 88.68
C GLU A 206 4.72 32.91 87.98
N HIS A 207 5.36 32.44 86.91
CA HIS A 207 6.40 33.20 86.20
C HIS A 207 5.85 34.45 85.49
N VAL A 208 4.67 34.39 84.88
CA VAL A 208 4.05 35.57 84.26
C VAL A 208 3.70 36.61 85.33
N SER A 209 3.23 36.20 86.52
CA SER A 209 2.93 37.15 87.59
C SER A 209 4.17 37.88 88.12
N GLU A 210 5.32 37.21 88.14
CA GLU A 210 6.58 37.75 88.67
C GLU A 210 7.26 38.73 87.70
N PHE A 211 7.21 38.47 86.39
CA PHE A 211 7.94 39.26 85.38
C PHE A 211 7.09 40.30 84.63
N SER A 212 5.76 40.30 84.77
CA SER A 212 4.87 41.21 84.01
C SER A 212 4.63 42.57 84.69
N VAL A 213 5.13 42.77 85.91
CA VAL A 213 4.94 44.04 86.64
C VAL A 213 6.15 44.94 86.41
N SER A 214 6.04 45.83 85.42
CA SER A 214 6.98 46.94 85.24
C SER A 214 6.39 48.18 85.89
N SER A 215 7.08 48.72 86.90
CA SER A 215 6.74 50.01 87.49
C SER A 215 7.52 51.11 86.78
N VAL A 216 6.81 52.18 86.39
CA VAL A 216 7.41 53.36 85.78
C VAL A 216 7.14 54.54 86.69
N ASP A 217 8.20 55.14 87.23
CA ASP A 217 8.10 56.33 88.06
C ASP A 217 7.71 57.55 87.22
N LEU A 218 6.65 58.25 87.63
CA LEU A 218 6.19 59.46 86.95
C LEU A 218 6.86 60.70 87.55
N PRO A 219 7.45 61.59 86.72
CA PRO A 219 8.20 62.74 87.20
C PRO A 219 7.32 63.87 87.79
N SER A 220 5.99 63.84 87.62
CA SER A 220 5.08 64.79 88.28
C SER A 220 3.63 64.31 88.36
N ASP A 221 2.89 64.80 89.36
CA ASP A 221 1.46 64.51 89.54
C ASP A 221 0.58 65.09 88.42
N GLU A 222 1.03 66.14 87.73
CA GLU A 222 0.35 66.65 86.52
C GLU A 222 0.34 65.59 85.40
N MET A 223 1.46 64.86 85.24
CA MET A 223 1.59 63.78 84.26
C MET A 223 0.70 62.58 84.62
N LYS A 224 0.56 62.28 85.92
CA LYS A 224 -0.37 61.26 86.44
C LYS A 224 -1.83 61.60 86.13
N GLY A 225 -2.24 62.86 86.29
CA GLY A 225 -3.59 63.32 85.94
C GLY A 225 -3.90 63.25 84.44
N ARG A 226 -2.88 63.44 83.59
CA ARG A 226 -3.01 63.38 82.12
C ARG A 226 -3.10 61.94 81.60
N ILE A 227 -2.42 60.98 82.25
CA ILE A 227 -2.47 59.56 81.88
C ILE A 227 -3.79 58.90 82.33
N ILE A 228 -4.28 59.20 83.54
CA ILE A 228 -5.48 58.55 84.11
C ILE A 228 -6.80 59.13 83.54
N GLY A 229 -6.80 60.40 83.10
CA GLY A 229 -8.00 61.05 82.56
C GLY A 229 -9.12 61.30 83.59
N ARG A 230 -10.11 62.16 83.26
CA ARG A 230 -11.17 62.62 84.20
C ARG A 230 -12.19 61.54 84.63
N GLN A 231 -12.09 60.31 84.13
CA GLN A 231 -12.97 59.17 84.50
C GLN A 231 -12.23 57.82 84.64
N GLY A 232 -10.89 57.80 84.72
CA GLY A 232 -10.13 56.61 85.11
C GLY A 232 -10.17 55.43 84.12
N ARG A 233 -10.15 55.70 82.82
CA ARG A 233 -9.88 54.69 81.77
C ARG A 233 -8.56 54.99 81.09
#